data_AF-A0A0E9LVK4-F1
#
_entry.id   AF-A0A0E9LVK4-F1
#
_cell.length_a   1.000
_cell.length_b   1.000
_cell.length_c   1.000
_cell.angle_alpha   90.00
_cell.angle_beta   90.00
_cell.angle_gamma   90.00
#
_symmetry.space_group_name_H-M   'P 1'
#
loop_
_entity.id
_entity.type
_entity.pdbx_description
1 polymer ?
#
loop_
_entity_poly.entity_id
_entity_poly.type
_entity_poly.pdbx_seq_one_letter_code
_entity_poly.pdbx_strand_id
1 'polypeptide(L)' 'MAVRRQDQVAPDEAVTDGYSLLGFQAGYRLNTVGQHVLIVRVENALDTKYRDHLSRIEDRNFVMPGRNVNVTYRWFF' A
#
# COMPACT_ATOMS: atom_id res chain seq x y z
N MET A 1 -0.75 -6.86 3.90
CA MET A 1 -1.66 -6.70 5.07
C MET A 1 -3.04 -7.18 4.66
N ALA A 2 -3.75 -7.90 5.53
CA ALA A 2 -5.11 -8.38 5.26
C ALA A 2 -6.08 -7.71 6.23
N VAL A 3 -7.14 -7.11 5.69
CA VAL A 3 -8.19 -6.40 6.43
C VAL A 3 -9.49 -7.19 6.26
N ARG A 4 -10.18 -7.44 7.38
CA ARG A 4 -11.45 -8.17 7.37
C ARG A 4 -12.58 -7.25 6.91
N ARG A 5 -13.67 -7.90 6.46
CA ARG A 5 -14.94 -7.25 6.13
C ARG A 5 -15.48 -6.50 7.35
N GLN A 6 -16.19 -5.40 7.11
CA GLN A 6 -16.83 -4.63 8.17
C GLN A 6 -18.03 -5.39 8.76
N ASP A 7 -17.97 -5.72 10.05
CA ASP A 7 -19.00 -6.50 10.76
C ASP A 7 -20.08 -5.62 11.43
N GLN A 8 -19.77 -4.35 11.73
CA GLN A 8 -20.72 -3.36 12.27
C GLN A 8 -20.93 -2.24 11.25
N VAL A 9 -22.11 -2.21 10.65
CA VAL A 9 -22.49 -1.27 9.60
C VAL A 9 -23.73 -0.51 10.07
N ALA A 10 -23.72 0.81 9.94
CA ALA A 10 -24.89 1.62 10.28
C ALA A 10 -26.07 1.28 9.33
N PRO A 11 -27.33 1.46 9.75
CA PRO A 11 -28.51 1.09 8.95
C PRO A 11 -28.54 1.70 7.53
N ASP A 12 -27.91 2.87 7.35
CA ASP A 12 -27.87 3.61 6.09
C ASP A 12 -26.51 3.50 5.36
N GLU A 13 -25.68 2.52 5.71
CA GLU A 13 -24.34 2.34 5.17
C GLU A 13 -24.19 1.01 4.41
N ALA A 14 -23.42 1.02 3.32
CA ALA A 14 -23.08 -0.19 2.58
C ALA A 14 -21.90 -0.92 3.24
N VAL A 15 -21.99 -2.24 3.33
CA VAL A 15 -20.92 -3.07 3.90
C VAL A 15 -19.65 -2.97 3.06
N THR A 16 -18.51 -2.64 3.68
CA THR A 16 -17.22 -2.64 2.99
C THR A 16 -16.59 -4.03 3.02
N ASP A 17 -16.22 -4.56 1.85
CA ASP A 17 -15.56 -5.84 1.72
C ASP A 17 -14.15 -5.84 2.32
N GLY A 18 -13.74 -7.01 2.82
CA GLY A 18 -12.36 -7.23 3.24
C GLY A 18 -11.43 -7.27 2.03
N TYR A 19 -10.17 -6.87 2.23
CA TYR A 19 -9.17 -6.85 1.18
C TYR A 19 -7.82 -7.34 1.68
N SER A 20 -6.98 -7.82 0.75
CA SER A 20 -5.61 -8.21 1.05
C SER A 20 -4.68 -7.49 0.10
N LEU A 21 -3.67 -6.82 0.67
CA LEU A 21 -2.63 -6.13 -0.08
C LEU A 21 -1.31 -6.88 0.05
N LEU A 22 -0.70 -7.18 -1.09
CA LEU A 22 0.64 -7.74 -1.16
C LEU A 22 1.65 -6.61 -1.41
N GLY A 23 2.68 -6.56 -0.57
CA GLY A 23 3.79 -5.62 -0.69
C GLY A 23 5.11 -6.37 -0.75
N PHE A 24 6.05 -5.84 -1.52
CA PHE A 24 7.41 -6.35 -1.66
C PHE A 24 8.41 -5.23 -1.42
N GLN A 25 9.50 -5.54 -0.73
CA GLN A 25 10.62 -4.62 -0.57
C GLN A 25 11.93 -5.38 -0.72
N ALA A 26 12.81 -4.88 -1.59
CA ALA A 26 14.18 -5.34 -1.74
C ALA A 26 15.15 -4.18 -1.56
N GLY A 27 16.29 -4.45 -0.96
CA GLY A 27 17.36 -3.48 -0.79
C GLY A 27 18.71 -4.08 -1.15
N TYR A 28 19.54 -3.32 -1.84
CA TYR A 28 20.91 -3.68 -2.16
C TYR A 28 21.87 -2.59 -1.69
N ARG A 29 22.98 -3.01 -1.09
CA ARG A 29 24.00 -2.10 -0.55
C ARG A 29 25.36 -2.44 -1.14
N LEU A 30 26.01 -1.44 -1.71
CA LEU A 30 27.38 -1.53 -2.22
C LEU A 30 28.28 -0.59 -1.42
N ASN A 31 29.41 -1.11 -0.94
CA ASN A 31 30.40 -0.38 -0.14
C ASN A 31 31.77 -0.43 -0.86
N THR A 32 31.87 0.21 -2.03
CA THR A 32 33.12 0.25 -2.82
C THR A 32 33.82 1.61 -2.66
N VAL A 33 33.21 2.69 -3.15
CA VAL A 33 33.69 4.08 -2.96
C VAL A 33 32.50 4.89 -2.44
N GLY A 34 32.48 5.12 -1.13
CA GLY A 34 31.26 5.55 -0.43
C GLY A 34 30.26 4.41 -0.26
N GLN A 35 29.06 4.76 0.20
CA GLN A 35 27.98 3.80 0.44
C GLN A 35 26.80 4.09 -0.48
N HIS A 36 26.48 3.12 -1.32
CA HIS A 36 25.33 3.16 -2.23
C HIS A 36 24.25 2.23 -1.72
N VAL A 37 23.03 2.74 -1.59
CA VAL A 37 21.87 1.98 -1.15
C VAL A 37 20.78 2.13 -2.21
N LEU A 38 20.42 1.01 -2.84
CA LEU A 38 19.28 0.91 -3.75
C LEU A 38 18.14 0.20 -3.03
N ILE A 39 16.95 0.79 -3.01
CA ILE A 39 15.75 0.19 -2.42
C ILE A 39 14.67 0.19 -3.49
N VAL A 40 14.09 -0.97 -3.72
CA VAL A 40 12.90 -1.13 -4.55
C VAL A 40 11.76 -1.54 -3.64
N ARG A 41 10.66 -0.81 -3.70
CA ARG A 41 9.43 -1.12 -2.97
C ARG A 41 8.26 -1.19 -3.95
N VAL A 42 7.44 -2.22 -3.79
CA VAL A 42 6.18 -2.38 -4.49
C VAL A 42 5.08 -2.49 -3.44
N GLU A 43 4.07 -1.64 -3.54
CA GLU A 43 2.87 -1.67 -2.70
C GLU A 43 1.67 -2.00 -3.58
N ASN A 44 0.71 -2.76 -3.04
CA ASN A 44 -0.43 -3.27 -3.77
C ASN A 44 -0.02 -3.97 -5.10
N ALA A 45 0.88 -4.95 -5.00
CA ALA A 45 1.48 -5.60 -6.16
C ALA A 45 0.43 -6.25 -7.11
N LEU A 46 -0.69 -6.70 -6.54
CA LEU A 46 -1.81 -7.30 -7.28
C LEU A 46 -2.80 -6.28 -7.85
N ASP A 47 -2.55 -4.98 -7.68
CA ASP A 47 -3.43 -3.88 -8.12
C ASP A 47 -4.89 -4.06 -7.64
N THR A 48 -5.04 -4.53 -6.41
CA THR A 48 -6.33 -4.77 -5.79
C THR A 48 -7.02 -3.44 -5.55
N LYS A 49 -8.23 -3.26 -6.09
CA LYS A 49 -9.08 -2.10 -5.77
C LYS A 49 -9.71 -2.35 -4.41
N TYR A 50 -9.48 -1.43 -3.46
CA TYR A 50 -9.98 -1.57 -2.11
C TYR A 50 -10.50 -0.24 -1.58
N ARG A 51 -11.31 -0.34 -0.52
CA ARG A 51 -11.91 0.78 0.19
C ARG A 51 -11.62 0.58 1.66
N ASP A 52 -11.18 1.65 2.32
CA ASP A 52 -10.95 1.62 3.75
C ASP A 52 -12.25 2.00 4.47
N HIS A 53 -12.75 1.09 5.30
CA HIS A 53 -13.97 1.30 6.09
C HIS A 53 -13.79 2.33 7.21
N LEU A 54 -12.54 2.70 7.54
CA LEU A 54 -12.24 3.78 8.49
C LEU A 54 -12.11 5.15 7.80
N SER A 55 -12.17 5.19 6.47
CA SER A 55 -12.13 6.44 5.72
C SER A 55 -13.46 7.19 5.87
N ARG A 56 -13.39 8.45 6.29
CA ARG A 56 -14.55 9.35 6.43
C ARG A 56 -14.80 10.21 5.20
N ILE A 57 -14.20 9.86 4.06
CA ILE A 57 -14.42 10.54 2.79
C ILE A 57 -15.90 10.40 2.41
N GLU A 58 -16.55 11.55 2.18
CA GLU A 58 -17.98 11.64 1.86
C GLU A 58 -18.29 10.96 0.51
N ASP A 59 -17.36 11.04 -0.44
CA ASP A 59 -17.44 10.27 -1.68
C ASP A 59 -17.08 8.81 -1.43
N ARG A 60 -18.13 8.01 -1.25
CA ARG A 60 -17.98 6.59 -1.03
C ARG A 60 -17.36 5.89 -2.25
N ASN A 61 -17.42 6.41 -3.47
CA ASN A 61 -16.81 5.75 -4.64
C ASN A 61 -15.28 5.92 -4.74
N PHE A 62 -14.66 6.60 -3.77
CA PHE A 62 -13.22 6.77 -3.76
C PHE A 62 -12.50 5.45 -3.50
N VAL A 63 -11.79 4.97 -4.52
CA VAL A 63 -10.87 3.83 -4.39
C VAL A 63 -9.55 4.30 -3.82
N MET A 64 -8.99 3.51 -2.91
CA MET A 64 -7.66 3.77 -2.37
C MET A 64 -6.59 3.57 -3.45
N PRO A 65 -5.35 4.09 -3.24
CA PRO A 65 -4.27 3.96 -4.21
C PRO A 65 -4.08 2.52 -4.68
N GLY A 66 -4.02 2.36 -6.01
CA GLY A 66 -3.75 1.09 -6.68
C GLY A 66 -2.29 0.66 -6.50
N ARG A 67 -1.74 -0.04 -7.49
CA ARG A 67 -0.33 -0.46 -7.45
C ARG A 67 0.63 0.74 -7.43
N ASN A 68 1.55 0.74 -6.47
CA ASN A 68 2.62 1.72 -6.38
C ASN A 68 3.99 1.03 -6.48
N VAL A 69 4.90 1.62 -7.26
CA VAL A 69 6.28 1.15 -7.37
C VAL A 69 7.21 2.33 -7.09
N ASN A 70 8.05 2.18 -6.08
CA ASN A 70 9.04 3.17 -5.68
C ASN A 70 10.45 2.60 -5.84
N VAL A 71 11.31 3.37 -6.47
CA VAL A 71 12.74 3.11 -6.53
C VAL A 71 13.45 4.26 -5.86
N THR A 72 14.18 3.95 -4.79
CA THR A 72 14.96 4.92 -4.02
C THR A 72 16.43 4.58 -4.16
N TYR A 73 17.23 5.56 -4.56
CA TYR A 73 18.69 5.47 -4.56
C TYR A 73 19.25 6.50 -3.57
N ARG A 74 20.15 6.05 -2.70
CA ARG A 74 20.84 6.89 -1.71
C ARG A 74 22.33 6.68 -1.84
N TRP A 75 23.07 7.78 -1.88
CA TRP A 75 24.52 7.78 -1.87
C TRP A 75 25.00 8.54 -0.64
N PHE A 76 25.88 7.91 0.12
CA PHE A 76 26.61 8.52 1.22
C PHE A 76 28.07 8.60 0.81
N PHE A 77 28.60 9.82 0.80
CA PHE A 77 29.97 10.15 0.42
C PHE A 77 30.85 10.34 1.66
#